data_AF-A0A2R5LBJ6-F1
#
_entry.id   AF-A0A2R5LBJ6-F1
#
_cell.length_a   1.000
_cell.length_b   1.000
_cell.length_c   1.000
_cell.angle_alpha   90.00
_cell.angle_beta   90.00
_cell.angle_gamma   90.00
#
_symmetry.space_group_name_H-M   'P 1'
#
loop_
_entity.id
_entity.type
_entity.pdbx_description
1 polymer ?
#
loop_
_entity_poly.entity_id
_entity_poly.type
_entity_poly.pdbx_seq_one_letter_code
_entity_poly.pdbx_strand_id
1 'polypeptide(L)' 'NTHFQKLTSSDQNGLIIVWMLYKGSWYEEMINNRNKSVVRGMSWNADGQKICIVYDDGAVIVGSVDGNRIWG' A
#
# COMPACT_ATOMS: atom_id res chain seq x y z
N ASN A 1 -7.71 -5.34 1.85
CA ASN A 1 -7.21 -6.73 1.81
C ASN A 1 -7.86 -7.51 2.96
N THR A 2 -9.05 -8.07 2.72
CA THR A 2 -9.87 -8.74 3.76
C THR A 2 -9.22 -10.02 4.27
N HIS A 3 -8.50 -10.76 3.41
CA HIS A 3 -7.79 -11.98 3.78
C HIS A 3 -6.76 -11.76 4.90
N PHE A 4 -6.10 -10.61 4.91
CA PHE A 4 -5.06 -10.27 5.89
C PHE A 4 -5.51 -9.23 6.92
N GLN A 5 -6.78 -8.82 6.88
CA GLN A 5 -7.31 -7.73 7.72
C GLN A 5 -6.47 -6.44 7.61
N LYS A 6 -6.00 -6.15 6.38
CA LYS A 6 -5.21 -4.96 6.07
C LYS A 6 -5.98 -3.98 5.19
N LEU A 7 -5.77 -2.70 5.44
CA LEU A 7 -6.24 -1.60 4.60
C LEU A 7 -5.03 -0.82 4.10
N THR A 8 -5.05 -0.37 2.85
CA THR A 8 -4.00 0.51 2.31
C THR A 8 -4.66 1.79 1.83
N SER A 9 -4.15 2.91 2.30
CA SER A 9 -4.63 4.25 1.93
C SER A 9 -3.48 5.10 1.40
N SER A 10 -3.82 6.11 0.59
CA SER A 10 -2.88 7.15 0.21
C SER A 10 -3.52 8.54 0.33
N ASP A 11 -2.72 9.56 0.57
CA ASP A 11 -3.17 10.96 0.61
C ASP A 11 -2.80 11.75 -0.67
N GLN A 12 -3.15 13.04 -0.68
CA GLN A 12 -2.87 13.98 -1.78
C GLN A 12 -1.39 14.29 -2.00
N ASN A 13 -0.51 13.94 -1.05
CA ASN A 13 0.94 14.13 -1.14
C ASN A 13 1.67 12.85 -1.57
N GLY A 14 0.95 11.74 -1.75
CA GLY A 14 1.52 10.44 -2.07
C GLY A 14 2.05 9.67 -0.87
N LEU A 15 1.70 10.08 0.36
CA LEU A 15 1.94 9.29 1.57
C LEU A 15 1.06 8.04 1.52
N ILE A 16 1.65 6.88 1.72
CA ILE A 16 0.94 5.61 1.81
C ILE A 16 1.01 5.10 3.24
N ILE A 17 -0.13 4.66 3.76
CA ILE A 17 -0.22 3.97 5.05
C ILE A 17 -0.85 2.59 4.82
N VAL A 18 -0.19 1.56 5.34
CA VAL A 18 -0.79 0.24 5.51
C VAL A 18 -1.24 0.12 6.95
N TRP A 19 -2.52 -0.20 7.11
CA TRP A 19 -3.18 -0.37 8.39
C TRP A 19 -3.43 -1.85 8.65
N MET A 20 -3.27 -2.28 9.90
CA MET A 20 -3.70 -3.59 10.38
C MET A 20 -4.89 -3.44 11.33
N LEU A 21 -5.92 -4.27 11.16
CA LEU A 21 -7.01 -4.36 12.11
C LEU A 21 -6.61 -5.33 13.22
N TYR A 22 -6.53 -4.83 14.45
CA TYR A 22 -6.22 -5.63 15.62
C TYR A 22 -7.22 -5.33 16.73
N LYS A 23 -7.89 -6.37 17.25
CA LYS A 23 -8.89 -6.26 18.32
C LYS A 23 -9.96 -5.17 18.09
N GLY A 24 -10.41 -5.02 16.83
CA GLY A 24 -11.45 -4.06 16.46
C GLY A 24 -10.96 -2.63 16.21
N SER A 25 -9.66 -2.37 16.32
CA SER A 25 -9.05 -1.06 16.08
C SER A 25 -8.02 -1.12 14.95
N TRP A 26 -7.93 -0.05 14.17
CA TRP A 26 -6.93 0.08 13.10
C TRP A 26 -5.64 0.69 13.65
N TYR A 27 -4.51 0.09 13.28
CA TYR A 27 -3.17 0.55 13.66
C TYR A 27 -2.32 0.73 12.41
N GLU A 28 -1.44 1.73 12.43
CA GLU A 28 -0.42 1.95 11.41
C GLU A 28 0.61 0.83 11.48
N GLU A 29 0.73 0.04 10.42
CA GLU A 29 1.69 -1.05 10.32
C GLU A 29 2.92 -0.63 9.53
N MET A 30 2.71 0.11 8.43
CA MET A 30 3.80 0.59 7.56
C MET A 30 3.44 1.95 6.99
N ILE A 31 4.46 2.80 6.87
CA ILE A 31 4.38 4.10 6.21
C ILE A 31 5.39 4.11 5.07
N ASN A 32 4.93 4.45 3.87
CA ASN A 32 5.80 4.65 2.71
C ASN A 32 5.58 6.04 2.13
N ASN A 33 6.64 6.84 2.12
CA ASN A 33 6.62 8.16 1.53
C ASN A 33 7.79 8.29 0.54
N ARG A 34 7.44 8.41 -0.75
CA ARG A 34 8.43 8.55 -1.81
C ARG A 34 8.88 10.00 -2.00
N ASN A 35 8.18 10.97 -1.41
CA ASN A 35 8.46 12.42 -1.49
C ASN A 35 8.73 12.92 -2.93
N LYS A 36 8.08 12.30 -3.93
CA LYS A 36 8.40 12.52 -5.35
C LYS A 36 7.19 12.68 -6.24
N SER A 37 6.15 11.88 -6.02
CA SER A 37 4.95 11.89 -6.85
C SER A 37 3.76 11.34 -6.07
N VAL A 38 2.56 11.63 -6.54
CA VAL A 38 1.30 11.20 -5.94
C VAL A 38 0.87 9.83 -6.48
N VAL A 39 0.12 9.09 -5.67
CA VAL A 39 -0.43 7.79 -6.05
C VAL A 39 -1.67 8.01 -6.93
N ARG A 40 -1.69 7.38 -8.11
CA ARG A 40 -2.84 7.42 -9.03
C ARG A 40 -3.71 6.17 -8.97
N GLY A 41 -3.16 5.06 -8.52
CA GLY A 41 -3.90 3.82 -8.36
C GLY A 41 -3.18 2.83 -7.47
N MET A 42 -3.96 2.04 -6.74
CA MET A 42 -3.48 0.92 -5.95
C MET A 42 -4.46 -0.23 -6.07
N SER A 43 -3.93 -1.45 -6.22
CA SER A 43 -4.78 -2.64 -6.21
C SER A 43 -4.03 -3.81 -5.60
N TRP A 44 -4.68 -4.46 -4.65
CA TRP A 44 -4.27 -5.77 -4.17
C TRP A 44 -4.71 -6.82 -5.19
N ASN A 45 -3.87 -7.81 -5.45
CA ASN A 45 -4.28 -8.96 -6.25
C ASN A 45 -5.30 -9.83 -5.50
N ALA A 46 -5.93 -10.77 -6.22
CA ALA A 46 -7.07 -11.54 -5.71
C ALA A 46 -6.79 -12.31 -4.41
N ASP A 47 -5.58 -12.84 -4.24
CA ASP A 47 -5.16 -13.56 -3.03
C ASP A 47 -4.62 -12.63 -1.91
N GLY A 48 -4.53 -11.32 -2.18
CA GLY A 48 -4.02 -10.33 -1.22
C GLY A 48 -2.52 -10.43 -0.92
N GLN A 49 -1.74 -11.22 -1.65
CA GLN A 49 -0.30 -11.39 -1.41
C GLN A 49 0.53 -10.23 -1.95
N LYS A 50 0.03 -9.53 -2.96
CA LYS A 50 0.76 -8.48 -3.67
C LYS A 50 -0.12 -7.25 -3.86
N ILE A 51 0.51 -6.09 -3.79
CA ILE A 51 -0.12 -4.82 -4.16
C ILE A 51 0.67 -4.19 -5.30
N CYS A 52 -0.05 -3.72 -6.33
CA CYS A 52 0.49 -2.86 -7.37
C CYS A 52 0.13 -1.41 -7.03
N ILE A 53 1.11 -0.51 -7.12
CA ILE A 53 0.97 0.92 -6.85
C ILE A 53 1.51 1.66 -8.07
N VAL A 54 0.69 2.52 -8.68
CA VAL A 54 1.08 3.36 -9.82
C VAL A 54 1.08 4.83 -9.42
N TYR A 55 2.14 5.53 -9.80
CA TYR A 55 2.35 6.95 -9.49
C TYR A 55 2.14 7.82 -10.72
N ASP A 56 1.90 9.11 -10.49
CA ASP A 56 1.69 10.10 -11.56
C ASP A 56 2.94 10.33 -12.42
N ASP A 57 4.14 10.10 -11.85
CA ASP A 57 5.42 10.23 -12.58
C ASP A 57 5.74 9.00 -13.45
N GLY A 58 4.79 8.07 -13.59
CA GLY A 58 4.96 6.82 -14.34
C GLY A 58 5.70 5.73 -13.57
N ALA A 59 6.14 5.98 -12.33
CA ALA A 59 6.71 4.93 -11.51
C ALA A 59 5.65 3.89 -11.10
N VAL A 60 6.06 2.63 -11.07
CA VAL A 60 5.22 1.52 -10.61
C VAL A 60 6.00 0.71 -9.59
N ILE A 61 5.33 0.35 -8.50
CA ILE A 61 5.90 -0.48 -7.43
C ILE A 61 5.01 -1.69 -7.24
N VAL A 62 5.63 -2.86 -7.07
CA VAL A 62 4.94 -4.06 -6.59
C VAL A 62 5.50 -4.40 -5.21
N GLY A 63 4.62 -4.42 -4.21
CA GLY A 63 4.94 -4.83 -2.85
C GLY A 63 4.23 -6.13 -2.46
N SER A 64 4.72 -6.79 -1.43
CA SER A 64 4.06 -7.95 -0.81
C SER A 64 3.31 -7.56 0.46
N VAL A 65 2.43 -8.47 0.90
CA VAL A 65 1.60 -8.30 2.10
C VAL A 65 2.39 -8.17 3.41
N ASP A 66 3.61 -8.69 3.44
CA ASP A 66 4.57 -8.56 4.55
C ASP A 66 5.39 -7.27 4.52
N GLY A 67 5.15 -6.38 3.54
CA GLY A 67 5.81 -5.08 3.42
C GLY A 67 7.08 -5.09 2.56
N ASN A 68 7.48 -6.22 1.97
CA ASN A 68 8.66 -6.25 1.10
C ASN A 68 8.38 -5.65 -0.29
N ARG A 69 9.37 -4.96 -0.84
CA ARG A 69 9.35 -4.50 -2.23
C ARG A 69 9.76 -5.66 -3.15
N ILE A 70 8.85 -6.13 -3.99
CA ILE A 70 9.10 -7.20 -4.97
C ILE A 70 9.76 -6.61 -6.23
N TRP A 71 9.29 -5.46 -6.69
CA TRP A 71 9.78 -4.82 -7.91
C TRP A 71 9.57 -3.30 -7.94
N GLY A 72 10.36 -2.65 -8.78
CA GLY A 72 10.37 -1.21 -9.07
C GLY A 72 11.56 -0.50 -8.44
#